data_AF-A0A7C9EYI9-F1
#
_entry.id   AF-A0A7C9EYI9-F1
#
_cell.length_a   1.000
_cell.length_b   1.000
_cell.length_c   1.000
_cell.angle_alpha   90.00
_cell.angle_beta   90.00
_cell.angle_gamma   90.00
#
_symmetry.space_group_name_H-M   'P 1'
#
loop_
_entity.id
_entity.type
_entity.pdbx_description
1 polymer ?
#
loop_
_entity_poly.entity_id
_entity_poly.type
_entity_poly.pdbx_seq_one_letter_code
_entity_poly.pdbx_strand_id
1 'polypeptide(L)'
;FFNRRIDQIILCCIYGVAKISQFNLTFREIILNYRKQPQCKPQVFRSVFVDWSSARRNGRQGQDHLDIITFYNEIFIPSVKPLLVELGALGTSVRPNLVPEVNHEKDAQCPGSPKISTFPTLPDMSPKKVSTVHNVYVSPLRSSK
;
A
#
# COMPACT_ATOMS: atom_id res chain seq x y z
N PHE A 1 12.90 -5.33 12.51
CA PHE A 1 13.06 -5.96 11.17
C PHE A 1 11.75 -6.04 10.39
N PHE A 2 10.65 -6.49 11.02
CA PHE A 2 9.32 -6.58 10.39
C PHE A 2 8.76 -5.24 9.89
N ASN A 3 8.72 -4.19 10.73
CA ASN A 3 8.21 -2.87 10.31
C ASN A 3 8.99 -2.27 9.13
N ARG A 4 10.31 -2.49 9.05
CA ARG A 4 11.15 -2.02 7.92
C ARG A 4 10.75 -2.71 6.62
N ARG A 5 10.46 -4.01 6.67
CA ARG A 5 10.01 -4.79 5.51
C ARG A 5 8.60 -4.37 5.09
N ILE A 6 7.70 -4.12 6.04
CA ILE A 6 6.34 -3.63 5.73
C ILE A 6 6.41 -2.28 5.02
N ASP A 7 7.17 -1.31 5.55
CA ASP A 7 7.27 0.01 4.94
C ASP A 7 7.82 -0.07 3.51
N GLN A 8 8.79 -0.94 3.23
CA GLN A 8 9.29 -1.19 1.86
C GLN A 8 8.17 -1.62 0.91
N ILE A 9 7.35 -2.60 1.33
CA ILE A 9 6.23 -3.10 0.54
C ILE A 9 5.17 -2.01 0.35
N ILE A 10 4.83 -1.25 1.40
CA ILE A 10 3.85 -0.16 1.32
C ILE A 10 4.29 0.89 0.31
N LEU A 11 5.54 1.36 0.38
CA LEU A 11 6.05 2.39 -0.54
C LEU A 11 6.04 1.89 -2.00
N CYS A 12 6.40 0.62 -2.24
CA CYS A 12 6.31 -0.01 -3.55
C CYS A 12 4.86 -0.12 -4.05
N CYS A 13 3.91 -0.50 -3.19
CA CYS A 13 2.49 -0.56 -3.54
C CYS A 13 1.93 0.80 -3.93
N ILE A 14 2.24 1.86 -3.16
CA ILE A 14 1.80 3.23 -3.47
C ILE A 14 2.27 3.64 -4.87
N TYR A 15 3.55 3.42 -5.18
CA TYR A 15 4.08 3.75 -6.50
C TYR A 15 3.48 2.87 -7.60
N GLY A 16 3.35 1.57 -7.37
CA GLY A 16 2.79 0.62 -8.34
C GLY A 16 1.34 0.94 -8.71
N VAL A 17 0.50 1.21 -7.73
CA VAL A 17 -0.91 1.61 -7.95
C VAL A 17 -0.97 2.96 -8.66
N ALA A 18 -0.21 3.96 -8.21
CA ALA A 18 -0.16 5.26 -8.87
C ALA A 18 0.22 5.15 -10.35
N LYS A 19 1.22 4.32 -10.67
CA LYS A 19 1.66 4.08 -12.05
C LYS A 19 0.55 3.46 -12.92
N ILE A 20 -0.20 2.50 -12.39
CA ILE A 20 -1.29 1.83 -13.14
C ILE A 20 -2.45 2.79 -13.34
N SER A 21 -2.80 3.55 -12.30
CA SER A 21 -3.83 4.59 -12.33
C SER A 21 -3.43 5.86 -13.10
N GLN A 22 -2.27 5.86 -13.78
CA GLN A 22 -1.76 7.00 -14.56
C GLN A 22 -1.57 8.29 -13.75
N PHE A 23 -1.31 8.18 -12.44
CA PHE A 23 -0.93 9.32 -11.61
C PHE A 23 0.57 9.61 -11.72
N ASN A 24 0.92 10.89 -11.90
CA ASN A 24 2.30 11.38 -11.92
C ASN A 24 2.86 11.46 -10.49
N LEU A 25 3.11 10.32 -9.85
CA LEU A 25 3.71 10.24 -8.52
C LEU A 25 5.08 9.59 -8.59
N THR A 26 6.11 10.25 -8.06
CA THR A 26 7.48 9.75 -8.08
C THR A 26 7.89 9.11 -6.76
N PHE A 27 8.86 8.18 -6.80
CA PHE A 27 9.50 7.67 -5.57
C PHE A 27 10.11 8.78 -4.71
N ARG A 28 10.60 9.87 -5.32
CA ARG A 28 11.15 11.01 -4.59
C ARG A 28 10.10 11.65 -3.69
N GLU A 29 8.89 11.88 -4.21
CA GLU A 29 7.78 12.46 -3.45
C GLU A 29 7.24 11.51 -2.38
N ILE A 30 7.15 10.22 -2.71
CA ILE A 30 6.77 9.16 -1.76
C ILE A 30 7.76 9.14 -0.58
N ILE A 31 9.07 9.10 -0.85
CA ILE A 31 10.11 9.11 0.18
C ILE A 31 10.10 10.41 0.98
N LEU A 32 9.88 11.56 0.32
CA LEU A 32 9.79 12.86 1.01
C LEU A 32 8.68 12.87 2.06
N ASN A 33 7.52 12.29 1.76
CA ASN A 33 6.41 12.19 2.71
C ASN A 33 6.62 11.10 3.75
N TYR A 34 7.22 9.97 3.38
CA TYR A 34 7.60 8.93 4.34
C TYR A 34 8.55 9.46 5.42
N ARG A 35 9.49 10.35 5.06
CA ARG A 35 10.40 11.01 6.02
C ARG A 35 9.71 11.80 7.13
N LYS A 36 8.46 12.22 6.92
CA LYS A 36 7.67 12.95 7.92
C LYS A 36 7.02 12.03 8.96
N GLN A 37 7.06 10.70 8.75
CA GLN A 37 6.47 9.74 9.67
C GLN A 37 7.40 9.45 10.86
N PRO A 38 6.87 9.32 12.08
CA PRO A 38 7.68 9.16 13.30
C PRO A 38 8.51 7.87 13.31
N GLN A 39 8.06 6.83 12.59
CA GLN A 39 8.76 5.55 12.46
C GLN A 39 9.78 5.51 11.32
N CYS A 40 9.95 6.60 10.55
CA CYS A 40 10.79 6.60 9.37
C CYS A 40 12.23 6.18 9.67
N LYS A 41 12.75 5.23 8.89
CA LYS A 41 14.16 4.83 8.92
C LYS A 41 14.77 4.96 7.53
N PRO A 42 15.87 5.71 7.33
CA PRO A 42 16.48 5.86 6.01
C PRO A 42 16.86 4.55 5.31
N GLN A 43 17.17 3.50 6.08
CA GLN A 43 17.46 2.16 5.57
C GLN A 43 16.30 1.56 4.78
N VAL A 44 15.05 1.95 5.07
CA VAL A 44 13.86 1.47 4.34
C VAL A 44 14.00 1.71 2.85
N PHE A 45 14.53 2.86 2.44
CA PHE A 45 14.65 3.23 1.03
C PHE A 45 16.08 3.22 0.47
N ARG A 46 17.10 3.19 1.34
CA ARG A 46 18.52 3.17 0.92
C ARG A 46 19.13 1.78 0.84
N SER A 47 18.60 0.80 1.58
CA SER A 47 19.24 -0.50 1.76
C SER A 47 18.18 -1.58 2.04
N VAL A 48 17.58 -2.06 0.95
CA VAL A 48 16.58 -3.12 0.93
C VAL A 48 17.30 -4.46 0.76
N PHE A 49 17.21 -5.30 1.78
CA PHE A 49 17.80 -6.63 1.75
C PHE A 49 17.14 -7.50 0.69
N VAL A 50 17.95 -8.15 -0.13
CA VAL A 50 17.55 -9.14 -1.13
C VAL A 50 18.38 -10.40 -0.94
N ASP A 51 17.72 -11.55 -1.00
CA ASP A 51 18.36 -12.85 -1.08
C ASP A 51 18.19 -13.39 -2.50
N TRP A 52 19.27 -13.35 -3.28
CA TRP A 52 19.25 -13.78 -4.68
C TRP A 52 19.10 -15.30 -4.84
N SER A 53 19.46 -16.06 -3.81
CA SER A 53 19.22 -17.51 -3.72
C SER A 53 17.72 -17.82 -3.90
N SER A 54 16.87 -16.96 -3.35
CA SER A 54 15.41 -17.04 -3.44
C SER A 54 14.86 -16.38 -4.71
N ALA A 55 15.54 -15.37 -5.25
CA ALA A 55 15.05 -14.57 -6.38
C ALA A 55 15.23 -15.22 -7.77
N ARG A 56 15.99 -16.33 -7.89
CA ARG A 56 16.22 -17.14 -9.11
C ARG A 56 16.39 -16.33 -10.41
N ARG A 57 16.94 -15.12 -10.31
CA ARG A 57 17.14 -14.21 -11.44
C ARG A 57 18.53 -13.61 -11.39
N ASN A 58 19.10 -13.43 -12.57
CA ASN A 58 20.37 -12.74 -12.87
C ASN A 58 21.67 -13.46 -12.49
N GLY A 59 21.66 -14.74 -12.10
CA GLY A 59 22.90 -15.48 -11.81
C GLY A 59 23.71 -14.92 -10.63
N ARG A 60 23.20 -13.89 -9.96
CA ARG A 60 23.72 -13.35 -8.70
C ARG A 60 23.43 -14.38 -7.61
N GLN A 61 24.43 -14.64 -6.77
CA GLN A 61 24.32 -15.57 -5.65
C GLN A 61 24.59 -14.80 -4.35
N GLY A 62 23.88 -15.18 -3.29
CA GLY A 62 24.05 -14.62 -1.96
C GLY A 62 23.11 -13.46 -1.63
N GLN A 63 23.47 -12.77 -0.55
CA GLN A 63 22.70 -11.67 0.03
C GLN A 63 23.24 -10.33 -0.46
N ASP A 64 22.34 -9.43 -0.80
CA ASP A 64 22.66 -8.11 -1.35
C ASP A 64 21.73 -7.04 -0.76
N HIS A 65 22.08 -5.77 -0.92
CA HIS A 65 21.24 -4.64 -0.54
C HIS A 65 21.09 -3.67 -1.71
N LEU A 66 19.84 -3.44 -2.11
CA LEU A 66 19.49 -2.54 -3.21
C LEU A 66 18.85 -1.26 -2.66
N ASP A 67 18.89 -0.16 -3.40
CA ASP A 67 17.97 0.94 -3.14
C ASP A 67 16.52 0.53 -3.47
N ILE A 68 15.53 1.26 -2.95
CA ILE A 68 14.11 0.89 -3.11
C ILE A 68 13.61 0.93 -4.55
N ILE A 69 14.20 1.76 -5.41
CA ILE A 69 13.82 1.87 -6.81
C ILE A 69 14.34 0.63 -7.55
N THR A 70 15.59 0.25 -7.32
CA THR A 70 16.19 -0.97 -7.87
C THR A 70 15.44 -2.21 -7.37
N PHE A 71 15.15 -2.29 -6.08
CA PHE A 71 14.30 -3.34 -5.51
C PHE A 71 12.91 -3.39 -6.17
N TYR A 72 12.28 -2.23 -6.39
CA TYR A 72 10.97 -2.15 -7.03
C TYR A 72 10.99 -2.75 -8.44
N ASN A 73 12.00 -2.39 -9.24
CA ASN A 73 12.10 -2.82 -10.63
C ASN A 73 12.52 -4.28 -10.77
N GLU A 74 13.53 -4.73 -10.01
CA GLU A 74 14.12 -6.05 -10.17
C GLU A 74 13.36 -7.15 -9.43
N ILE A 75 12.72 -6.82 -8.30
CA ILE A 75 12.10 -7.80 -7.41
C ILE A 75 10.58 -7.60 -7.32
N PHE A 76 10.14 -6.40 -6.89
CA PHE A 76 8.73 -6.18 -6.58
C PHE A 76 7.82 -6.33 -7.80
N ILE A 77 8.07 -5.57 -8.87
CA ILE A 77 7.23 -5.59 -10.08
C ILE A 77 7.12 -6.99 -10.65
N PRO A 78 8.22 -7.73 -10.86
CA PRO A 78 8.10 -9.07 -11.40
C PRO A 78 7.35 -10.05 -10.50
N SER A 79 7.37 -9.86 -9.17
CA SER A 79 6.59 -10.66 -8.22
C SER A 79 5.09 -10.32 -8.23
N VAL A 80 4.73 -9.04 -8.37
CA VAL A 80 3.32 -8.60 -8.31
C VAL A 80 2.66 -8.41 -9.67
N LYS A 81 3.42 -8.53 -10.77
CA LYS A 81 2.92 -8.34 -12.15
C LYS A 81 1.61 -9.07 -12.44
N PRO A 82 1.39 -10.34 -12.03
CA PRO A 82 0.11 -11.02 -12.25
C PRO A 82 -1.08 -10.29 -11.62
N LEU A 83 -0.91 -9.76 -10.40
CA LEU A 83 -1.94 -9.01 -9.67
C LEU A 83 -2.17 -7.62 -10.26
N LEU A 84 -1.11 -6.97 -10.73
CA LEU A 84 -1.19 -5.63 -11.31
C LEU A 84 -1.90 -5.62 -12.67
N VAL A 85 -1.80 -6.69 -13.46
CA VAL A 85 -2.53 -6.84 -14.73
C VAL A 85 -4.03 -6.89 -14.49
N GLU A 86 -4.47 -7.61 -13.45
CA GLU A 86 -5.88 -7.67 -13.05
C GLU A 86 -6.41 -6.29 -12.63
N LEU A 87 -5.63 -5.53 -11.86
CA LEU A 87 -5.99 -4.16 -11.47
C LEU A 87 -6.03 -3.18 -12.66
N GLY A 88 -5.10 -3.30 -13.61
CA GLY A 88 -5.04 -2.41 -14.78
C GLY A 88 -6.23 -2.59 -15.73
N ALA A 89 -6.74 -3.82 -15.86
CA ALA A 89 -7.93 -4.11 -16.64
C ALA A 89 -9.22 -3.52 -16.03
N LEU A 90 -9.22 -3.24 -14.71
CA LEU A 90 -10.34 -2.59 -14.00
C LEU A 90 -10.35 -1.06 -14.22
N GLY A 91 -9.19 -0.45 -14.48
CA GLY A 91 -9.01 1.00 -14.57
C GLY A 91 -9.62 1.68 -15.81
N THR A 92 -10.10 0.93 -16.79
CA THR A 92 -10.82 1.46 -17.96
C THR A 92 -12.33 1.68 -17.71
N SER A 93 -12.86 1.32 -16.52
CA SER A 93 -14.30 1.39 -16.23
C SER A 93 -14.63 2.07 -14.89
N VAL A 94 -13.97 3.17 -14.54
CA VAL A 94 -14.43 4.05 -13.46
C VAL A 94 -14.59 5.47 -13.99
N ARG A 95 -15.75 5.73 -14.62
CA ARG A 95 -16.29 7.09 -14.74
C ARG A 95 -16.97 7.43 -13.41
N PRO A 96 -16.71 8.60 -12.80
CA PRO A 96 -17.39 9.01 -11.58
C PRO A 96 -18.76 9.58 -11.96
N ASN A 97 -19.82 8.81 -11.81
CA ASN A 97 -21.18 9.33 -11.66
C ASN A 97 -21.99 8.33 -10.85
N LEU A 98 -22.10 8.60 -9.55
CA LEU A 98 -23.00 7.92 -8.64
C LEU A 98 -24.32 8.68 -8.67
N VAL A 99 -25.39 8.03 -9.15
CA VAL A 99 -26.76 8.28 -8.72
C VAL A 99 -27.48 6.93 -8.63
N PRO A 100 -28.20 6.64 -7.54
CA PRO A 100 -28.85 5.35 -7.30
C PRO A 100 -30.25 5.34 -7.90
N GLU A 101 -30.75 4.20 -8.40
CA GLU A 101 -32.13 3.74 -8.14
C GLU A 101 -32.48 2.36 -8.75
N VAL A 102 -33.15 1.57 -7.89
CA VAL A 102 -34.28 0.63 -8.11
C VAL A 102 -34.11 -0.65 -8.94
N ASN A 103 -34.22 -1.77 -8.20
CA ASN A 103 -34.86 -3.08 -8.47
C ASN A 103 -35.19 -3.46 -9.93
N HIS A 104 -34.73 -4.64 -10.37
CA HIS A 104 -35.56 -5.84 -10.63
C HIS A 104 -34.71 -7.00 -11.15
N GLU A 105 -35.08 -8.22 -10.76
CA GLU A 105 -34.45 -9.50 -11.08
C GLU A 105 -34.31 -9.80 -12.58
N LYS A 106 -33.19 -10.41 -12.99
CA LYS A 106 -33.12 -11.64 -13.81
C LYS A 106 -31.67 -12.09 -14.05
N ASP A 107 -31.51 -13.41 -14.08
CA ASP A 107 -30.30 -14.19 -14.29
C ASP A 107 -29.37 -13.69 -15.40
N ALA A 108 -28.15 -13.29 -15.01
CA ALA A 108 -26.96 -13.42 -15.84
C ALA A 108 -25.75 -13.47 -14.89
N GLN A 109 -25.05 -14.60 -14.86
CA GLN A 109 -23.85 -14.75 -14.06
C GLN A 109 -22.72 -13.91 -14.67
N CYS A 110 -22.63 -12.66 -14.23
CA CYS A 110 -21.54 -11.76 -14.53
C CYS A 110 -20.22 -12.35 -13.98
N PRO A 111 -19.11 -12.29 -14.72
CA PRO A 111 -17.80 -12.61 -14.16
C PRO A 111 -17.57 -11.67 -12.98
N GLY A 112 -17.49 -12.24 -11.78
CA GLY A 112 -17.45 -11.49 -10.52
C GLY A 112 -16.32 -10.47 -10.55
N SER A 113 -16.64 -9.22 -10.23
CA SER A 113 -15.65 -8.16 -10.09
C SER A 113 -14.55 -8.56 -9.10
N PRO A 114 -13.29 -8.12 -9.30
CA PRO A 114 -12.22 -8.39 -8.36
C PRO A 114 -12.62 -7.93 -6.96
N LYS A 115 -12.49 -8.81 -5.98
CA LYS A 115 -12.80 -8.46 -4.58
C LYS A 115 -11.73 -7.51 -4.06
N ILE A 116 -12.04 -6.21 -4.02
CA ILE A 116 -11.22 -5.23 -3.29
C ILE A 116 -11.24 -5.65 -1.82
N SER A 117 -10.07 -5.86 -1.21
CA SER A 117 -10.04 -6.17 0.22
C SER A 117 -10.60 -4.98 0.99
N THR A 118 -11.60 -5.21 1.84
CA THR A 118 -12.11 -4.18 2.74
C THR A 118 -10.97 -3.72 3.65
N PHE A 119 -10.76 -2.41 3.74
CA PHE A 119 -9.79 -1.86 4.68
C PHE A 119 -10.20 -2.27 6.10
N PRO A 120 -9.28 -2.75 6.95
CA PRO A 120 -9.63 -3.13 8.30
C PRO A 120 -10.19 -1.91 9.03
N THR A 121 -11.34 -2.08 9.70
CA THR A 121 -11.91 -1.04 10.56
C THR A 121 -10.93 -0.78 11.69
N LEU A 122 -10.27 0.38 11.64
CA LEU A 122 -9.40 0.81 12.73
C LEU A 122 -10.28 1.21 13.92
N PRO A 123 -9.92 0.84 15.15
CA PRO A 123 -10.60 1.36 16.33
C PRO A 123 -10.54 2.89 16.33
N ASP A 124 -11.59 3.56 16.81
CA ASP A 124 -11.59 5.01 16.94
C ASP A 124 -10.49 5.45 17.91
N MET A 125 -9.44 6.04 17.35
CA MET A 125 -8.27 6.57 18.07
C MET A 125 -8.40 8.06 18.38
N SER A 126 -9.58 8.65 18.14
CA SER A 126 -9.81 10.06 18.38
C SER A 126 -9.77 10.38 19.88
N PRO A 127 -9.19 11.51 20.29
CA PRO A 127 -9.28 11.95 21.67
C PRO A 127 -10.73 12.08 22.12
N LYS A 128 -11.12 11.37 23.17
CA LYS A 128 -12.48 11.41 23.70
C LYS A 128 -12.62 12.53 24.70
N LYS A 129 -13.65 13.37 24.55
CA LYS A 129 -13.98 14.41 25.52
C LYS A 129 -14.50 13.74 26.80
N VAL A 130 -13.93 14.09 27.94
CA VAL A 130 -14.29 13.51 29.25
C VAL A 130 -14.92 14.50 30.21
N SER A 131 -15.01 15.77 29.82
CA SER A 131 -15.76 16.77 30.57
C SER A 131 -16.79 17.42 29.65
N THR A 132 -18.02 17.54 30.15
CA THR A 132 -19.08 18.31 29.49
C THR A 132 -18.87 19.82 29.67
N VAL A 133 -18.17 20.21 30.75
CA VAL A 133 -17.97 21.60 31.17
C VAL A 133 -16.64 22.18 30.68
N HIS A 134 -15.60 21.35 30.65
CA HIS A 134 -14.25 21.76 30.26
C HIS A 134 -13.82 21.07 28.95
N ASN A 135 -12.93 21.71 28.19
CA ASN A 135 -12.38 21.15 26.95
C ASN A 135 -11.24 20.16 27.25
N VAL A 136 -11.55 19.13 28.04
CA VAL A 136 -10.63 18.06 28.43
C VAL A 136 -10.85 16.85 27.55
N TYR A 137 -9.80 16.42 26.86
CA TYR A 137 -9.79 15.27 25.96
C TYR A 137 -8.71 14.29 26.39
N VAL A 138 -9.00 12.99 26.31
CA VAL A 138 -8.03 11.92 26.58
C VAL A 138 -7.95 10.98 25.38
N SER A 139 -6.73 10.71 24.95
CA SER A 139 -6.45 9.71 23.93
C SER A 139 -6.31 8.33 24.57
N PRO A 140 -6.81 7.26 23.94
CA PRO A 140 -6.56 5.89 24.41
C PRO A 140 -5.04 5.64 24.54
N LEU A 141 -4.61 5.12 25.71
CA LEU A 141 -3.20 4.82 25.96
C LEU A 141 -2.73 3.72 25.01
N ARG A 142 -1.65 3.97 24.24
CA ARG A 142 -0.95 2.90 23.52
C ARG A 142 -0.34 1.95 24.54
N SER A 143 -0.74 0.68 24.54
CA SER A 143 0.01 -0.36 25.23
C SER A 143 1.40 -0.42 24.61
N SER A 144 2.43 -0.01 25.35
CA SER A 144 3.82 -0.27 24.97
C SER A 144 4.08 -1.77 25.15
N LYS A 145 4.43 -2.46 24.07
CA LYS A 145 4.98 -3.81 24.09
C LYS A 145 6.36 -3.76 23.47
#